data_AF-A0A971QEQ9-F1
#
_entry.id   AF-A0A971QEQ9-F1
#
_cell.length_a   1.000
_cell.length_b   1.000
_cell.length_c   1.000
_cell.angle_alpha   90.00
_cell.angle_beta   90.00
_cell.angle_gamma   90.00
#
_symmetry.space_group_name_H-M   'P 1'
#
loop_
_entity.id
_entity.type
_entity.pdbx_description
1 polymer ?
#
loop_
_entity_poly.entity_id
_entity_poly.type
_entity_poly.pdbx_seq_one_letter_code
_entity_poly.pdbx_strand_id
1 'polypeptide(L)'
;MKTLIKKIVPPALVPLLTRIRFCGRDKAGWLEARRRHMEAELKLPPVADYASPIDVTIGIIKDPMLLHQYYVYACREMKVRYRLCDVFGAGWYEECVRNNECAAFLVAPRLFSRAWRQMYDERLRVIAESGKILFPSYEELWMYESKRRMSYWVESHGFDGPKTHVFYSYLDAMDFAGRTALPIVAKTDAGYAAQGVHIFRDRSEVMKHVRRCFNKGLRLDMGAFHPLVENGFVLFQEYVSTPIEWRLIRLGDSYFAHQKLKSGDFHSGSHLVGRIPPGRAHLDLIRRVTEVGGFRSLNVDVFELDDGRLLVNELQALPCMIKPFQMVLNGYPGRYLYDASGDRWLFEKGTFCENKGSNLRLQALLAGLGHRVEIPRGSWEGVLTEEIREESIRRYKEYSGERSFEKMSEAPVHVESQV
;
A
#
# COMPACT_ATOMS: atom_id res chain seq x y z
N MET A 1 -18.96 4.51 -6.48
CA MET A 1 -18.87 3.02 -6.53
C MET A 1 -18.23 2.47 -7.82
N LYS A 2 -18.76 2.70 -9.04
CA LYS A 2 -18.17 2.15 -10.30
C LYS A 2 -16.69 2.48 -10.53
N THR A 3 -16.28 3.73 -10.28
CA THR A 3 -14.88 4.19 -10.43
C THR A 3 -13.94 3.58 -9.40
N LEU A 4 -14.42 3.41 -8.16
CA LEU A 4 -13.68 2.78 -7.08
C LEU A 4 -13.49 1.28 -7.32
N ILE A 5 -14.56 0.61 -7.78
CA ILE A 5 -14.53 -0.81 -8.16
C ILE A 5 -13.46 -1.05 -9.23
N LYS A 6 -13.44 -0.27 -10.31
CA LYS A 6 -12.42 -0.39 -11.38
C LYS A 6 -10.98 -0.31 -10.88
N LYS A 7 -10.72 0.41 -9.79
CA LYS A 7 -9.39 0.58 -9.20
C LYS A 7 -9.00 -0.56 -8.25
N ILE A 8 -9.98 -1.23 -7.65
CA ILE A 8 -9.78 -2.15 -6.53
C ILE A 8 -9.74 -3.60 -7.01
N VAL A 9 -10.76 -4.04 -7.73
CA VAL A 9 -10.89 -5.44 -8.15
C VAL A 9 -9.97 -5.79 -9.33
N PRO A 10 -9.61 -7.07 -9.52
CA PRO A 10 -9.02 -7.58 -10.77
C PRO A 10 -9.64 -6.97 -12.03
N PRO A 11 -8.84 -6.48 -13.00
CA PRO A 11 -9.35 -5.96 -14.27
C PRO A 11 -10.28 -6.96 -14.98
N ALA A 12 -9.94 -8.25 -14.94
CA ALA A 12 -10.77 -9.34 -15.46
C ALA A 12 -12.17 -9.42 -14.81
N LEU A 13 -12.32 -8.94 -13.57
CA LEU A 13 -13.59 -8.93 -12.83
C LEU A 13 -14.43 -7.68 -13.08
N VAL A 14 -13.85 -6.61 -13.61
CA VAL A 14 -14.54 -5.34 -13.82
C VAL A 14 -15.80 -5.49 -14.69
N PRO A 15 -15.80 -6.23 -15.82
CA PRO A 15 -17.00 -6.42 -16.63
C PRO A 15 -18.13 -7.12 -15.86
N LEU A 16 -17.79 -8.18 -15.11
CA LEU A 16 -18.73 -8.95 -14.28
C LEU A 16 -19.38 -8.06 -13.21
N LEU A 17 -18.58 -7.18 -12.60
CA LEU A 17 -19.05 -6.20 -11.62
C LEU A 17 -20.01 -5.17 -12.19
N THR A 18 -19.89 -4.82 -13.46
CA THR A 18 -20.76 -3.81 -14.08
C THR A 18 -22.11 -4.36 -14.55
N ARG A 19 -22.26 -5.70 -14.64
CA ARG A 19 -23.49 -6.37 -15.11
C ARG A 19 -24.58 -6.49 -14.04
N ILE A 20 -24.21 -6.58 -12.75
CA ILE A 20 -25.19 -6.64 -11.66
C ILE A 20 -25.68 -5.22 -11.33
N ARG A 21 -26.97 -4.96 -11.58
CA ARG A 21 -27.63 -3.73 -11.11
C ARG A 21 -28.11 -3.91 -9.67
N PHE A 22 -27.86 -2.91 -8.84
CA PHE A 22 -28.47 -2.79 -7.52
C PHE A 22 -29.94 -2.40 -7.69
N CYS A 23 -30.87 -3.24 -7.22
CA CYS A 23 -32.30 -3.01 -7.42
C CYS A 23 -33.14 -3.09 -6.13
N GLY A 24 -32.53 -3.05 -4.94
CA GLY A 24 -33.20 -3.34 -3.66
C GLY A 24 -33.06 -2.27 -2.58
N ARG A 25 -33.77 -2.45 -1.45
CA ARG A 25 -33.59 -1.66 -0.21
C ARG A 25 -32.51 -2.24 0.72
N ASP A 26 -32.24 -3.55 0.62
CA ASP A 26 -31.19 -4.24 1.40
C ASP A 26 -29.83 -4.16 0.69
N LYS A 27 -29.03 -3.21 1.16
CA LYS A 27 -27.68 -2.94 0.65
C LYS A 27 -26.65 -3.97 1.12
N ALA A 28 -26.83 -4.55 2.30
CA ALA A 28 -25.88 -5.51 2.87
C ALA A 28 -26.01 -6.87 2.16
N GLY A 29 -27.23 -7.38 2.02
CA GLY A 29 -27.50 -8.61 1.29
C GLY A 29 -27.08 -8.52 -0.18
N TRP A 30 -27.17 -7.35 -0.81
CA TRP A 30 -26.71 -7.17 -2.18
C TRP A 30 -25.21 -7.35 -2.36
N LEU A 31 -24.39 -6.83 -1.44
CA LEU A 31 -22.94 -7.04 -1.51
C LEU A 31 -22.57 -8.50 -1.45
N GLU A 32 -23.19 -9.21 -0.52
CA GLU A 32 -22.92 -10.62 -0.32
C GLU A 32 -23.37 -11.44 -1.54
N ALA A 33 -24.58 -11.20 -2.03
CA ALA A 33 -25.08 -11.82 -3.26
C ALA A 33 -24.17 -11.53 -4.46
N ARG A 34 -23.69 -10.28 -4.58
CA ARG A 34 -22.76 -9.87 -5.63
C ARG A 34 -21.40 -10.56 -5.50
N ARG A 35 -20.85 -10.67 -4.29
CA ARG A 35 -19.61 -11.40 -4.02
C ARG A 35 -19.76 -12.86 -4.43
N ARG A 36 -20.84 -13.52 -3.98
CA ARG A 36 -21.14 -14.92 -4.34
C ARG A 36 -21.28 -15.11 -5.85
N HIS A 37 -21.96 -14.20 -6.54
CA HIS A 37 -22.04 -14.25 -8.00
C HIS A 37 -20.66 -14.13 -8.65
N MET A 38 -19.82 -13.18 -8.21
CA MET A 38 -18.47 -13.05 -8.75
C MET A 38 -17.59 -14.26 -8.48
N GLU A 39 -17.65 -14.82 -7.27
CA GLU A 39 -16.94 -16.06 -6.93
C GLU A 39 -17.37 -17.21 -7.84
N ALA A 40 -18.68 -17.31 -8.14
CA ALA A 40 -19.21 -18.30 -9.07
C ALA A 40 -18.75 -18.07 -10.53
N GLU A 41 -18.72 -16.82 -10.99
CA GLU A 41 -18.28 -16.47 -12.36
C GLU A 41 -16.77 -16.71 -12.57
N LEU A 42 -15.95 -16.49 -11.54
CA LEU A 42 -14.50 -16.72 -11.59
C LEU A 42 -14.15 -18.20 -11.81
N LYS A 43 -15.00 -19.12 -11.32
CA LYS A 43 -14.75 -20.57 -11.34
C LYS A 43 -13.38 -20.95 -10.76
N LEU A 44 -12.84 -20.14 -9.84
CA LEU A 44 -11.59 -20.42 -9.16
C LEU A 44 -11.87 -21.31 -7.94
N PRO A 45 -11.22 -22.48 -7.83
CA PRO A 45 -11.50 -23.39 -6.73
C PRO A 45 -10.97 -22.82 -5.41
N PRO A 46 -11.66 -23.08 -4.29
CA PRO A 46 -11.26 -22.59 -2.96
C PRO A 46 -9.99 -23.26 -2.43
N VAL A 47 -9.56 -24.34 -3.07
CA VAL A 47 -8.31 -25.06 -2.80
C VAL A 47 -7.58 -25.27 -4.13
N ALA A 48 -6.26 -25.41 -4.10
CA ALA A 48 -5.50 -25.74 -5.30
C ALA A 48 -5.98 -27.07 -5.93
N ASP A 49 -6.20 -27.06 -7.24
CA ASP A 49 -6.65 -28.17 -8.09
C ASP A 49 -5.56 -28.67 -9.04
N TYR A 50 -4.30 -28.45 -8.67
CA TYR A 50 -3.11 -28.79 -9.45
C TYR A 50 -2.01 -29.34 -8.56
N ALA A 51 -1.10 -30.12 -9.15
CA ALA A 51 0.11 -30.56 -8.49
C ALA A 51 1.07 -29.37 -8.27
N SER A 52 1.68 -29.32 -7.08
CA SER A 52 2.69 -28.32 -6.73
C SER A 52 4.07 -28.98 -6.63
N PRO A 53 5.13 -28.33 -7.11
CA PRO A 53 6.49 -28.86 -7.00
C PRO A 53 7.07 -28.68 -5.58
N ILE A 54 6.38 -27.97 -4.70
CA ILE A 54 6.80 -27.74 -3.32
C ILE A 54 5.75 -28.27 -2.34
N ASP A 55 6.18 -28.95 -1.29
CA ASP A 55 5.29 -29.53 -0.29
C ASP A 55 4.93 -28.49 0.79
N VAL A 56 4.25 -27.43 0.38
CA VAL A 56 3.71 -26.41 1.28
C VAL A 56 2.33 -25.97 0.80
N THR A 57 1.44 -25.66 1.75
CA THR A 57 0.13 -25.07 1.47
C THR A 57 0.04 -23.71 2.15
N ILE A 58 -0.37 -22.70 1.39
CA ILE A 58 -0.52 -21.33 1.88
C ILE A 58 -2.02 -21.02 2.07
N GLY A 59 -2.37 -20.57 3.28
CA GLY A 59 -3.68 -20.01 3.54
C GLY A 59 -3.83 -18.65 2.86
N ILE A 60 -4.99 -18.36 2.29
CA ILE A 60 -5.30 -17.04 1.73
C ILE A 60 -6.56 -16.54 2.43
N ILE A 61 -6.43 -15.47 3.20
CA ILE A 61 -7.56 -14.88 3.90
C ILE A 61 -8.49 -14.23 2.89
N LYS A 62 -9.76 -14.65 2.89
CA LYS A 62 -10.78 -14.06 2.03
C LYS A 62 -11.00 -12.59 2.40
N ASP A 63 -11.17 -11.79 1.36
CA ASP A 63 -11.52 -10.37 1.44
C ASP A 63 -12.86 -10.13 0.71
N PRO A 64 -13.81 -9.38 1.30
CA PRO A 64 -15.13 -9.16 0.73
C PRO A 64 -15.13 -8.41 -0.60
N MET A 65 -14.02 -7.73 -0.93
CA MET A 65 -13.83 -7.03 -2.19
C MET A 65 -12.99 -7.83 -3.19
N LEU A 66 -12.78 -9.13 -2.93
CA LEU A 66 -12.08 -10.07 -3.79
C LEU A 66 -10.63 -9.68 -4.09
N LEU A 67 -9.96 -8.88 -3.24
CA LEU A 67 -8.53 -8.61 -3.42
C LEU A 67 -7.66 -9.85 -3.27
N HIS A 68 -8.06 -10.78 -2.40
CA HIS A 68 -7.38 -12.06 -2.20
C HIS A 68 -7.21 -12.87 -3.49
N GLN A 69 -8.01 -12.61 -4.52
CA GLN A 69 -7.91 -13.27 -5.82
C GLN A 69 -6.54 -13.04 -6.48
N TYR A 70 -5.87 -11.91 -6.24
CA TYR A 70 -4.51 -11.70 -6.75
C TYR A 70 -3.49 -12.69 -6.14
N TYR A 71 -3.68 -13.10 -4.87
CA TYR A 71 -2.88 -14.17 -4.28
C TYR A 71 -3.23 -15.54 -4.86
N VAL A 72 -4.50 -15.78 -5.19
CA VAL A 72 -4.92 -17.00 -5.89
C VAL A 72 -4.23 -17.11 -7.24
N TYR A 73 -4.27 -16.05 -8.06
CA TYR A 73 -3.56 -16.01 -9.35
C TYR A 73 -2.05 -16.23 -9.18
N ALA A 74 -1.41 -15.55 -8.23
CA ALA A 74 0.01 -15.74 -7.93
C ALA A 74 0.35 -17.21 -7.58
N CYS A 75 -0.44 -17.84 -6.70
CA CYS A 75 -0.26 -19.24 -6.33
C CYS A 75 -0.41 -20.17 -7.54
N ARG A 76 -1.42 -19.94 -8.40
CA ARG A 76 -1.65 -20.76 -9.61
C ARG A 76 -0.54 -20.63 -10.65
N GLU A 77 -0.03 -19.42 -10.85
CA GLU A 77 1.09 -19.13 -11.76
C GLU A 77 2.38 -19.78 -11.26
N MET A 78 2.68 -19.62 -9.97
CA MET A 78 3.90 -20.14 -9.33
C MET A 78 3.77 -21.60 -8.87
N LYS A 79 2.63 -22.24 -9.17
CA LYS A 79 2.30 -23.62 -8.80
C LYS A 79 2.41 -23.92 -7.29
N VAL A 80 2.00 -23.00 -6.43
CA VAL A 80 2.03 -23.17 -4.96
C VAL A 80 0.65 -23.59 -4.47
N ARG A 81 0.53 -24.67 -3.68
CA ARG A 81 -0.79 -25.04 -3.13
C ARG A 81 -1.32 -23.93 -2.24
N TYR A 82 -2.61 -23.66 -2.37
CA TYR A 82 -3.32 -22.71 -1.51
C TYR A 82 -4.63 -23.28 -1.00
N ARG A 83 -5.12 -22.66 0.08
CA ARG A 83 -6.47 -22.84 0.61
C ARG A 83 -7.05 -21.48 1.00
N LEU A 84 -8.25 -21.18 0.52
CA LEU A 84 -8.99 -20.00 0.98
C LEU A 84 -9.48 -20.24 2.41
N CYS A 85 -9.34 -19.24 3.27
CA CYS A 85 -9.77 -19.26 4.66
C CYS A 85 -10.67 -18.05 4.93
N ASP A 86 -11.84 -18.27 5.51
CA ASP A 86 -12.80 -17.21 5.82
C ASP A 86 -12.56 -16.64 7.22
N VAL A 87 -12.12 -15.38 7.26
CA VAL A 87 -11.97 -14.64 8.52
C VAL A 87 -13.24 -13.90 8.92
N PHE A 88 -14.31 -13.92 8.11
CA PHE A 88 -15.58 -13.22 8.40
C PHE A 88 -16.60 -14.12 9.09
N GLY A 89 -16.67 -15.38 8.68
CA GLY A 89 -17.63 -16.36 9.21
C GLY A 89 -17.51 -16.63 10.71
N ALA A 90 -18.51 -17.33 11.26
CA ALA A 90 -18.51 -17.76 12.66
C ALA A 90 -17.45 -18.82 12.96
N GLY A 91 -17.14 -19.70 11.99
CA GLY A 91 -16.12 -20.75 12.09
C GLY A 91 -14.70 -20.30 11.71
N TRP A 92 -14.43 -18.99 11.74
CA TRP A 92 -13.13 -18.45 11.33
C TRP A 92 -11.95 -19.01 12.14
N TYR A 93 -12.18 -19.34 13.42
CA TYR A 93 -11.13 -19.84 14.31
C TYR A 93 -10.66 -21.22 13.85
N GLU A 94 -11.58 -22.09 13.43
CA GLU A 94 -11.29 -23.39 12.87
C GLU A 94 -10.51 -23.27 11.56
N GLU A 95 -10.95 -22.36 10.67
CA GLU A 95 -10.34 -22.18 9.35
C GLU A 95 -8.97 -21.49 9.38
N CYS A 96 -8.74 -20.58 10.32
CA CYS A 96 -7.55 -19.71 10.36
C CYS A 96 -6.59 -20.03 11.51
N VAL A 97 -7.07 -20.58 12.63
CA VAL A 97 -6.24 -20.83 13.83
C VAL A 97 -5.99 -22.32 14.03
N ARG A 98 -7.03 -23.16 14.06
CA ARG A 98 -6.88 -24.62 14.21
C ARG A 98 -6.42 -25.33 12.94
N ASN A 99 -6.38 -24.63 11.82
CA ASN A 99 -5.90 -25.13 10.55
C ASN A 99 -4.39 -25.42 10.60
N ASN A 100 -4.04 -26.70 10.55
CA ASN A 100 -2.64 -27.16 10.50
C ASN A 100 -2.20 -27.61 9.10
N GLU A 101 -3.07 -27.47 8.09
CA GLU A 101 -2.72 -27.71 6.69
C GLU A 101 -1.90 -26.55 6.11
N CYS A 102 -2.22 -25.31 6.52
CA CYS A 102 -1.56 -24.10 6.03
C CYS A 102 -0.32 -23.76 6.87
N ALA A 103 0.82 -23.60 6.21
CA ALA A 103 2.09 -23.20 6.85
C ALA A 103 2.11 -21.71 7.22
N ALA A 104 1.43 -20.87 6.43
CA ALA A 104 1.31 -19.44 6.65
C ALA A 104 0.08 -18.87 5.92
N PHE A 105 -0.26 -17.61 6.17
CA PHE A 105 -1.44 -16.95 5.61
C PHE A 105 -1.11 -15.65 4.89
N LEU A 106 -1.55 -15.52 3.64
CA LEU A 106 -1.54 -14.27 2.89
C LEU A 106 -2.79 -13.45 3.18
N VAL A 107 -2.60 -12.16 3.49
CA VAL A 107 -3.68 -11.25 3.89
C VAL A 107 -3.67 -9.98 3.03
N ALA A 108 -4.86 -9.56 2.58
CA ALA A 108 -5.05 -8.29 1.87
C ALA A 108 -6.36 -7.61 2.31
N PRO A 109 -6.44 -7.08 3.55
CA PRO A 109 -7.69 -6.67 4.14
C PRO A 109 -8.18 -5.33 3.55
N ARG A 110 -9.47 -5.24 3.20
CA ARG A 110 -10.13 -3.95 2.94
C ARG A 110 -10.85 -3.40 4.17
N LEU A 111 -10.36 -2.24 4.62
CA LEU A 111 -10.79 -1.59 5.85
C LEU A 111 -11.89 -0.53 5.61
N PHE A 112 -12.99 -0.90 4.95
CA PHE A 112 -14.01 0.08 4.53
C PHE A 112 -15.07 0.43 5.55
N SER A 113 -15.27 -0.41 6.57
CA SER A 113 -16.19 -0.12 7.67
C SER A 113 -15.45 -0.20 8.99
N ARG A 114 -15.99 0.47 10.02
CA ARG A 114 -15.48 0.38 11.39
C ARG A 114 -15.51 -1.07 11.90
N ALA A 115 -16.60 -1.80 11.63
CA ALA A 115 -16.75 -3.19 12.04
C ALA A 115 -15.70 -4.10 11.38
N TRP A 116 -15.40 -3.90 10.09
CA TRP A 116 -14.38 -4.68 9.40
C TRP A 116 -12.98 -4.35 9.89
N ARG A 117 -12.69 -3.07 10.14
CA ARG A 117 -11.42 -2.63 10.77
C ARG A 117 -11.20 -3.33 12.10
N GLN A 118 -12.18 -3.24 12.99
CA GLN A 118 -12.12 -3.86 14.30
C GLN A 118 -11.97 -5.38 14.19
N MET A 119 -12.74 -6.04 13.33
CA MET A 119 -12.64 -7.48 13.12
C MET A 119 -11.25 -7.90 12.63
N TYR A 120 -10.67 -7.21 11.64
CA TYR A 120 -9.34 -7.53 11.15
C TYR A 120 -8.28 -7.28 12.25
N ASP A 121 -8.35 -6.15 12.97
CA ASP A 121 -7.45 -5.85 14.08
C ASP A 121 -7.49 -6.95 15.16
N GLU A 122 -8.68 -7.42 15.54
CA GLU A 122 -8.88 -8.44 16.56
C GLU A 122 -8.49 -9.84 16.07
N ARG A 123 -9.03 -10.29 14.93
CA ARG A 123 -8.86 -11.68 14.47
C ARG A 123 -7.46 -11.95 13.93
N LEU A 124 -6.85 -10.99 13.20
CA LEU A 124 -5.47 -11.16 12.74
C LEU A 124 -4.49 -11.20 13.91
N ARG A 125 -4.76 -10.43 14.98
CA ARG A 125 -3.97 -10.52 16.22
C ARG A 125 -4.05 -11.90 16.83
N VAL A 126 -5.26 -12.46 16.99
CA VAL A 126 -5.44 -13.82 17.54
C VAL A 126 -4.74 -14.87 16.67
N ILE A 127 -4.80 -14.75 15.34
CA ILE A 127 -4.10 -15.66 14.43
C ILE A 127 -2.58 -15.57 14.65
N ALA A 128 -2.02 -14.36 14.70
CA ALA A 128 -0.59 -14.16 14.93
C ALA A 128 -0.13 -14.68 16.31
N GLU A 129 -0.87 -14.35 17.39
CA GLU A 129 -0.57 -14.79 18.75
C GLU A 129 -0.71 -16.31 18.94
N SER A 130 -1.46 -17.00 18.07
CA SER A 130 -1.53 -18.47 18.05
C SER A 130 -0.32 -19.15 17.38
N GLY A 131 0.69 -18.37 16.96
CA GLY A 131 1.91 -18.85 16.32
C GLY A 131 1.79 -19.06 14.80
N LYS A 132 0.68 -18.64 14.19
CA LYS A 132 0.53 -18.68 12.73
C LYS A 132 1.26 -17.50 12.08
N ILE A 133 1.94 -17.78 10.97
CA ILE A 133 2.66 -16.75 10.20
C ILE A 133 1.65 -16.02 9.31
N LEU A 134 1.63 -14.69 9.41
CA LEU A 134 0.89 -13.80 8.51
C LEU A 134 1.84 -13.09 7.55
N PHE A 135 1.41 -12.87 6.31
CA PHE A 135 2.12 -12.03 5.35
C PHE A 135 1.15 -11.07 4.60
N PRO A 136 1.37 -9.74 4.63
CA PRO A 136 2.34 -9.02 5.47
C PRO A 136 2.19 -9.37 6.96
N SER A 137 3.22 -9.11 7.76
CA SER A 137 3.21 -9.42 9.20
C SER A 137 2.05 -8.72 9.91
N TYR A 138 1.69 -9.19 11.10
CA TYR A 138 0.65 -8.54 11.89
C TYR A 138 1.00 -7.06 12.17
N GLU A 139 2.27 -6.78 12.46
CA GLU A 139 2.78 -5.42 12.73
C GLU A 139 2.63 -4.52 11.49
N GLU A 140 2.94 -5.03 10.29
CA GLU A 140 2.70 -4.33 9.02
C GLU A 140 1.21 -4.02 8.84
N LEU A 141 0.35 -5.02 9.08
CA LEU A 141 -1.11 -4.91 8.93
C LEU A 141 -1.77 -4.04 10.00
N TRP A 142 -1.22 -4.00 11.21
CA TRP A 142 -1.72 -3.17 12.31
C TRP A 142 -1.58 -1.69 11.99
N MET A 143 -0.48 -1.28 11.35
CA MET A 143 -0.29 0.11 10.91
C MET A 143 -1.12 0.45 9.66
N TYR A 144 -1.46 -0.55 8.84
CA TYR A 144 -2.07 -0.35 7.54
C TYR A 144 -3.38 0.45 7.62
N GLU A 145 -3.47 1.52 6.82
CA GLU A 145 -4.64 2.42 6.72
C GLU A 145 -5.02 3.14 8.04
N SER A 146 -4.08 3.30 8.98
CA SER A 146 -4.20 4.17 10.17
C SER A 146 -3.03 5.15 10.26
N LYS A 147 -3.24 6.39 9.80
CA LYS A 147 -2.22 7.46 9.85
C LYS A 147 -1.75 7.75 11.28
N ARG A 148 -2.61 7.53 12.27
CA ARG A 148 -2.26 7.66 13.69
C ARG A 148 -1.27 6.58 14.14
N ARG A 149 -1.51 5.31 13.79
CA ARG A 149 -0.58 4.22 14.13
C ARG A 149 0.75 4.40 13.39
N MET A 150 0.70 4.84 12.13
CA MET A 150 1.90 5.19 11.35
C MET A 150 2.72 6.29 12.05
N SER A 151 2.08 7.38 12.49
CA SER A 151 2.80 8.48 13.15
C SER A 151 3.46 8.02 14.45
N TYR A 152 2.77 7.18 15.24
CA TYR A 152 3.34 6.62 16.46
C TYR A 152 4.55 5.72 16.17
N TRP A 153 4.48 4.91 15.12
CA TRP A 153 5.58 4.03 14.75
C TRP A 153 6.81 4.83 14.27
N VAL A 154 6.61 5.84 13.42
CA VAL A 154 7.69 6.72 12.94
C VAL A 154 8.40 7.41 14.10
N GLU A 155 7.63 8.00 15.02
CA GLU A 155 8.16 8.69 16.19
C GLU A 155 8.90 7.74 17.15
N SER A 156 8.29 6.59 17.48
CA SER A 156 8.87 5.65 18.45
C SER A 156 10.14 4.95 17.96
N HIS A 157 10.37 4.88 16.65
CA HIS A 157 11.57 4.29 16.04
C HIS A 157 12.61 5.33 15.61
N GLY A 158 12.41 6.62 15.94
CA GLY A 158 13.39 7.68 15.69
C GLY A 158 13.61 7.96 14.20
N PHE A 159 12.57 7.83 13.38
CA PHE A 159 12.60 8.28 11.99
C PHE A 159 12.13 9.73 11.89
N ASP A 160 12.79 10.49 11.03
CA ASP A 160 12.36 11.85 10.72
C ASP A 160 11.03 11.79 9.97
N GLY A 161 10.05 12.53 10.46
CA GLY A 161 8.74 12.67 9.85
C GLY A 161 8.14 14.04 10.19
N PRO A 162 7.14 14.53 9.44
CA PRO A 162 6.47 15.77 9.78
C PRO A 162 5.84 15.65 11.16
N LYS A 163 6.05 16.66 12.02
CA LYS A 163 5.56 16.60 13.41
C LYS A 163 4.04 16.41 13.43
N THR A 164 3.59 15.34 14.08
CA THR A 164 2.18 14.95 14.12
C THR A 164 1.68 14.96 15.56
N HIS A 165 0.54 15.60 15.79
CA HIS A 165 -0.11 15.72 17.09
C HIS A 165 -1.48 15.06 17.04
N VAL A 166 -1.73 14.14 17.96
CA VAL A 166 -3.01 13.42 18.10
C VAL A 166 -3.63 13.76 19.44
N PHE A 167 -4.81 14.36 19.42
CA PHE A 167 -5.52 14.78 20.63
C PHE A 167 -6.78 13.97 20.84
N TYR A 168 -6.95 13.41 22.04
CA TYR A 168 -8.19 12.79 22.53
C TYR A 168 -8.92 13.67 23.56
N SER A 169 -8.28 14.76 24.00
CA SER A 169 -8.89 15.78 24.86
C SER A 169 -9.34 16.95 24.01
N TYR A 170 -10.62 17.30 24.10
CA TYR A 170 -11.19 18.44 23.37
C TYR A 170 -10.52 19.75 23.80
N LEU A 171 -10.25 19.93 25.09
CA LEU A 171 -9.67 21.17 25.61
C LEU A 171 -8.21 21.33 25.15
N ASP A 172 -7.41 20.26 25.20
CA ASP A 172 -6.02 20.31 24.74
C ASP A 172 -5.93 20.54 23.23
N ALA A 173 -6.82 19.88 22.47
CA ALA A 173 -6.95 20.09 21.03
C ALA A 173 -7.32 21.55 20.70
N MET A 174 -8.22 22.13 21.49
CA MET A 174 -8.66 23.50 21.30
C MET A 174 -7.57 24.51 21.64
N ASP A 175 -6.86 24.28 22.73
CA ASP A 175 -5.72 25.09 23.15
C ASP A 175 -4.59 25.02 22.11
N PHE A 176 -4.24 23.83 21.61
CA PHE A 176 -3.31 23.67 20.49
C PHE A 176 -3.77 24.42 19.23
N ALA A 177 -5.03 24.26 18.82
CA ALA A 177 -5.60 24.96 17.67
C ALA A 177 -5.56 26.49 17.82
N GLY A 178 -5.66 27.01 19.06
CA GLY A 178 -5.54 28.43 19.37
C GLY A 178 -4.11 28.99 19.19
N ARG A 179 -3.09 28.14 19.29
CA ARG A 179 -1.68 28.56 19.38
C ARG A 179 -0.80 28.11 18.22
N THR A 180 -1.16 27.03 17.53
CA THR A 180 -0.34 26.44 16.46
C THR A 180 -0.07 27.41 15.31
N ALA A 181 1.07 27.26 14.64
CA ALA A 181 1.41 28.00 13.43
C ALA A 181 0.54 27.55 12.26
N LEU A 182 0.32 28.44 11.28
CA LEU A 182 -0.43 28.16 10.06
C LEU A 182 0.48 28.37 8.83
N PRO A 183 0.32 27.57 7.76
CA PRO A 183 -0.68 26.52 7.60
C PRO A 183 -0.43 25.27 8.47
N ILE A 184 -1.51 24.58 8.84
CA ILE A 184 -1.47 23.28 9.51
C ILE A 184 -2.29 22.26 8.72
N VAL A 185 -1.83 21.01 8.67
CA VAL A 185 -2.54 19.91 8.02
C VAL A 185 -3.39 19.18 9.06
N ALA A 186 -4.68 18.96 8.79
CA ALA A 186 -5.48 17.98 9.50
C ALA A 186 -5.64 16.74 8.62
N LYS A 187 -5.55 15.55 9.22
CA LYS A 187 -5.79 14.29 8.52
C LYS A 187 -6.79 13.44 9.30
N THR A 188 -7.68 12.75 8.60
CA THR A 188 -8.38 11.59 9.17
C THR A 188 -7.42 10.41 9.33
N ASP A 189 -7.70 9.53 10.29
CA ASP A 189 -6.89 8.33 10.55
C ASP A 189 -6.92 7.38 9.35
N ALA A 190 -8.10 7.15 8.79
CA ALA A 190 -8.31 6.45 7.54
C ALA A 190 -8.38 7.39 6.33
N GLY A 191 -8.50 6.81 5.13
CA GLY A 191 -8.76 7.54 3.89
C GLY A 191 -7.67 7.35 2.84
N TYR A 192 -8.06 7.42 1.58
CA TYR A 192 -7.19 7.25 0.41
C TYR A 192 -7.27 8.45 -0.53
N ALA A 193 -6.26 8.62 -1.41
CA ALA A 193 -6.25 9.66 -2.45
C ALA A 193 -6.54 11.08 -1.94
N ALA A 194 -5.86 11.48 -0.86
CA ALA A 194 -6.04 12.77 -0.17
C ALA A 194 -7.44 13.02 0.43
N GLN A 195 -8.36 12.04 0.39
CA GLN A 195 -9.61 12.13 1.13
C GLN A 195 -9.33 12.24 2.62
N GLY A 196 -9.93 13.27 3.25
CA GLY A 196 -9.76 13.53 4.68
C GLY A 196 -8.47 14.26 5.04
N VAL A 197 -7.71 14.76 4.06
CA VAL A 197 -6.60 15.69 4.28
C VAL A 197 -7.08 17.12 4.04
N HIS A 198 -6.89 18.00 5.01
CA HIS A 198 -7.27 19.41 4.94
C HIS A 198 -6.09 20.29 5.34
N ILE A 199 -5.81 21.35 4.56
CA ILE A 199 -4.79 22.34 4.89
C ILE A 199 -5.49 23.61 5.35
N PHE A 200 -5.32 23.96 6.62
CA PHE A 200 -5.92 25.14 7.21
C PHE A 200 -4.95 26.30 7.20
N ARG A 201 -5.40 27.43 6.65
CA ARG A 201 -4.70 28.72 6.63
C ARG A 201 -5.38 29.77 7.53
N ASP A 202 -6.54 29.43 8.08
CA ASP A 202 -7.32 30.28 8.98
C ASP A 202 -7.55 29.57 10.32
N ARG A 203 -7.31 30.29 11.42
CA ARG A 203 -7.40 29.72 12.77
C ARG A 203 -8.83 29.37 13.15
N SER A 204 -9.81 30.18 12.73
CA SER A 204 -11.22 29.93 13.04
C SER A 204 -11.70 28.62 12.41
N GLU A 205 -11.23 28.28 11.21
CA GLU A 205 -11.50 27.01 10.55
C GLU A 205 -10.85 25.82 11.25
N VAL A 206 -9.61 25.95 11.76
CA VAL A 206 -8.99 24.90 12.61
C VAL A 206 -9.86 24.63 13.84
N MET A 207 -10.28 25.69 14.54
CA MET A 207 -11.12 25.56 15.74
C MET A 207 -12.49 24.92 15.42
N LYS A 208 -13.12 25.28 14.29
CA LYS A 208 -14.35 24.62 13.81
C LYS A 208 -14.12 23.14 13.51
N HIS A 209 -12.97 22.80 12.92
CA HIS A 209 -12.59 21.42 12.63
C HIS A 209 -12.44 20.58 13.92
N VAL A 210 -11.78 21.12 14.96
CA VAL A 210 -11.70 20.44 16.27
C VAL A 210 -13.10 20.18 16.83
N ARG A 211 -13.96 21.20 16.90
CA ARG A 211 -15.36 21.03 17.36
C ARG A 211 -16.09 19.96 16.56
N ARG A 212 -15.88 19.90 15.24
CA ARG A 212 -16.51 18.89 14.37
C ARG A 212 -16.05 17.48 14.75
N CYS A 213 -14.76 17.27 14.96
CA CYS A 213 -14.17 15.97 15.28
C CYS A 213 -14.68 15.42 16.63
N PHE A 214 -14.83 16.27 17.65
CA PHE A 214 -15.30 15.86 18.98
C PHE A 214 -16.82 15.77 19.12
N ASN A 215 -17.58 16.30 18.17
CA ASN A 215 -19.05 16.23 18.17
C ASN A 215 -19.56 15.29 17.08
N LYS A 216 -19.95 15.83 15.92
CA LYS A 216 -20.63 15.09 14.85
C LYS A 216 -19.72 14.10 14.10
N GLY A 217 -18.40 14.22 14.23
CA GLY A 217 -17.42 13.39 13.53
C GLY A 217 -17.24 13.71 12.05
N LEU A 218 -16.17 13.19 11.48
CA LEU A 218 -15.82 13.30 10.06
C LEU A 218 -16.31 12.06 9.33
N ARG A 219 -17.19 12.26 8.34
CA ARG A 219 -17.76 11.19 7.53
C ARG A 219 -16.88 10.97 6.30
N LEU A 220 -16.30 9.78 6.19
CA LEU A 220 -15.51 9.35 5.06
C LEU A 220 -16.34 8.42 4.15
N ASP A 221 -16.40 8.77 2.87
CA ASP A 221 -16.94 7.87 1.84
C ASP A 221 -15.83 6.94 1.36
N MET A 222 -15.70 5.80 2.01
CA MET A 222 -14.75 4.75 1.65
C MET A 222 -15.30 3.81 0.56
N GLY A 223 -16.40 4.19 -0.08
CA GLY A 223 -17.13 3.34 -1.02
C GLY A 223 -17.82 2.13 -0.41
N ALA A 224 -17.87 2.04 0.93
CA ALA A 224 -18.70 1.11 1.67
C ALA A 224 -20.13 1.64 1.84
N PHE A 225 -21.05 0.70 2.09
CA PHE A 225 -22.48 0.96 2.30
C PHE A 225 -22.74 1.69 3.63
N HIS A 226 -21.83 1.51 4.59
CA HIS A 226 -21.76 2.29 5.82
C HIS A 226 -20.51 3.17 5.76
N PRO A 227 -20.65 4.49 5.80
CA PRO A 227 -19.49 5.37 5.81
C PRO A 227 -18.76 5.21 7.13
N LEU A 228 -17.44 5.31 7.04
CA LEU A 228 -16.61 5.43 8.24
C LEU A 228 -16.83 6.81 8.83
N VAL A 229 -17.21 6.88 10.10
CA VAL A 229 -17.29 8.14 10.84
C VAL A 229 -16.21 8.11 11.90
N GLU A 230 -15.28 9.06 11.81
CA GLU A 230 -14.23 9.26 12.80
C GLU A 230 -14.63 10.37 13.76
N ASN A 231 -14.61 10.08 15.06
CA ASN A 231 -14.96 11.03 16.11
C ASN A 231 -14.16 10.75 17.39
N GLY A 232 -14.19 11.72 18.31
CA GLY A 232 -13.56 11.61 19.62
C GLY A 232 -12.05 11.85 19.64
N PHE A 233 -11.46 12.23 18.51
CA PHE A 233 -10.06 12.65 18.41
C PHE A 233 -9.85 13.59 17.22
N VAL A 234 -8.73 14.32 17.20
CA VAL A 234 -8.26 15.08 16.02
C VAL A 234 -6.76 14.85 15.82
N LEU A 235 -6.33 14.77 14.56
CA LEU A 235 -4.94 14.60 14.16
C LEU A 235 -4.50 15.80 13.32
N PHE A 236 -3.49 16.50 13.81
CA PHE A 236 -2.81 17.59 13.11
C PHE A 236 -1.39 17.19 12.76
N GLN A 237 -0.90 17.65 11.62
CA GLN A 237 0.46 17.45 11.15
C GLN A 237 1.02 18.79 10.66
N GLU A 238 2.30 19.04 10.92
CA GLU A 238 3.05 20.14 10.34
C GLU A 238 2.89 20.18 8.81
N TYR A 239 2.68 21.38 8.27
CA TYR A 239 2.67 21.58 6.83
C TYR A 239 4.09 21.59 6.28
N VAL A 240 4.42 20.58 5.48
CA VAL A 240 5.70 20.51 4.76
C VAL A 240 5.49 21.03 3.33
N SER A 241 6.15 22.13 3.00
CA SER A 241 6.14 22.70 1.66
C SER A 241 7.24 22.07 0.82
N THR A 242 6.93 21.01 0.08
CA THR A 242 7.83 20.42 -0.91
C THR A 242 7.11 20.18 -2.23
N PRO A 243 7.79 20.30 -3.39
CA PRO A 243 7.26 19.86 -4.68
C PRO A 243 7.42 18.35 -4.91
N ILE A 244 8.19 17.63 -4.08
CA ILE A 244 8.48 16.20 -4.23
C ILE A 244 7.97 15.38 -3.05
N GLU A 245 7.14 14.39 -3.36
CA GLU A 245 6.93 13.25 -2.48
C GLU A 245 7.41 11.99 -3.22
N TRP A 246 8.28 11.21 -2.62
CA TRP A 246 8.69 9.92 -3.14
C TRP A 246 7.78 8.82 -2.63
N ARG A 247 7.54 7.85 -3.50
CA ARG A 247 6.99 6.54 -3.16
C ARG A 247 8.13 5.54 -3.19
N LEU A 248 8.52 5.04 -2.02
CA LEU A 248 9.54 4.00 -1.86
C LEU A 248 8.86 2.69 -1.48
N ILE A 249 9.13 1.60 -2.19
CA ILE A 249 8.44 0.33 -1.98
C ILE A 249 9.47 -0.77 -1.81
N ARG A 250 9.25 -1.63 -0.81
CA ARG A 250 9.92 -2.92 -0.67
C ARG A 250 8.89 -4.06 -0.70
N LEU A 251 9.13 -5.04 -1.56
CA LEU A 251 8.44 -6.33 -1.58
C LEU A 251 9.48 -7.46 -1.58
N GLY A 252 9.59 -8.19 -0.48
CA GLY A 252 10.70 -9.13 -0.25
C GLY A 252 12.04 -8.40 -0.34
N ASP A 253 12.90 -8.86 -1.25
CA ASP A 253 14.20 -8.24 -1.53
C ASP A 253 14.16 -7.27 -2.72
N SER A 254 12.97 -6.99 -3.26
CA SER A 254 12.78 -6.06 -4.37
C SER A 254 12.47 -4.66 -3.88
N TYR A 255 13.24 -3.69 -4.35
CA TYR A 255 13.09 -2.28 -4.01
C TYR A 255 12.67 -1.47 -5.24
N PHE A 256 11.72 -0.55 -5.07
CA PHE A 256 11.23 0.32 -6.12
C PHE A 256 11.11 1.74 -5.60
N ALA A 257 11.26 2.72 -6.49
CA ALA A 257 11.00 4.10 -6.19
C ALA A 257 10.42 4.86 -7.39
N HIS A 258 9.56 5.83 -7.12
CA HIS A 258 9.17 6.87 -8.09
C HIS A 258 8.67 8.10 -7.34
N GLN A 259 8.68 9.26 -8.01
CA GLN A 259 8.11 10.47 -7.46
C GLN A 259 6.59 10.53 -7.69
N LYS A 260 5.88 11.05 -6.70
CA LYS A 260 4.48 11.51 -6.77
C LYS A 260 4.52 13.02 -6.94
N LEU A 261 4.22 13.50 -8.15
CA LEU A 261 4.25 14.93 -8.44
C LEU A 261 2.98 15.61 -7.91
N LYS A 262 3.14 16.87 -7.47
CA LYS A 262 2.08 17.68 -6.88
C LYS A 262 1.10 18.19 -7.96
N SER A 263 -0.18 18.29 -7.61
CA SER A 263 -1.20 19.05 -8.35
C SER A 263 -1.97 19.93 -7.37
N GLY A 264 -1.85 21.25 -7.52
CA GLY A 264 -2.34 22.19 -6.51
C GLY A 264 -1.58 22.01 -5.19
N ASP A 265 -2.30 21.76 -4.11
CA ASP A 265 -1.72 21.57 -2.76
C ASP A 265 -1.32 20.12 -2.43
N PHE A 266 -1.68 19.13 -3.26
CA PHE A 266 -1.56 17.71 -2.91
C PHE A 266 -0.74 16.87 -3.90
N HIS A 267 0.01 15.91 -3.39
CA HIS A 267 0.70 14.86 -4.17
C HIS A 267 -0.19 13.63 -4.37
N SER A 268 -0.82 13.16 -3.29
CA SER A 268 -1.80 12.08 -3.35
C SER A 268 -3.03 12.49 -4.16
N GLY A 269 -3.43 11.64 -5.11
CA GLY A 269 -4.59 11.88 -5.98
C GLY A 269 -4.29 12.62 -7.29
N SER A 270 -3.08 13.18 -7.47
CA SER A 270 -2.68 13.82 -8.74
C SER A 270 -2.57 12.83 -9.90
N HIS A 271 -2.23 11.58 -9.58
CA HIS A 271 -1.88 10.53 -10.54
C HIS A 271 -0.63 10.84 -11.40
N LEU A 272 0.07 11.93 -11.10
CA LEU A 272 1.28 12.34 -11.79
C LEU A 272 2.48 11.61 -11.17
N VAL A 273 3.25 10.95 -12.03
CA VAL A 273 4.43 10.17 -11.63
C VAL A 273 5.67 10.74 -12.31
N GLY A 274 6.67 11.08 -11.51
CA GLY A 274 8.03 11.36 -11.96
C GLY A 274 8.84 10.07 -11.94
N ARG A 275 9.31 9.62 -13.10
CA ARG A 275 10.08 8.37 -13.24
C ARG A 275 11.54 8.74 -13.38
N ILE A 276 12.15 9.08 -12.26
CA ILE A 276 13.55 9.44 -12.16
C ILE A 276 14.30 8.40 -11.32
N PRO A 277 15.60 8.20 -11.55
CA PRO A 277 16.42 7.36 -10.68
C PRO A 277 16.34 7.88 -9.23
N PRO A 278 16.05 7.02 -8.23
CA PRO A 278 16.20 7.41 -6.83
C PRO A 278 17.69 7.57 -6.49
N GLY A 279 18.02 8.57 -5.66
CA GLY A 279 19.34 8.65 -5.03
C GLY A 279 19.55 7.56 -3.98
N ARG A 280 20.82 7.27 -3.63
CA ARG A 280 21.18 6.24 -2.63
C ARG A 280 20.46 6.43 -1.28
N ALA A 281 20.34 7.68 -0.82
CA ALA A 281 19.64 8.01 0.43
C ALA A 281 18.18 7.52 0.47
N HIS A 282 17.48 7.52 -0.68
CA HIS A 282 16.11 7.00 -0.78
C HIS A 282 16.08 5.48 -0.58
N LEU A 283 16.95 4.75 -1.27
CA LEU A 283 17.04 3.29 -1.18
C LEU A 283 17.50 2.84 0.21
N ASP A 284 18.48 3.54 0.78
CA ASP A 284 18.97 3.30 2.13
C ASP A 284 17.88 3.57 3.18
N LEU A 285 17.06 4.61 3.01
CA LEU A 285 15.94 4.92 3.91
C LEU A 285 14.89 3.80 3.90
N ILE A 286 14.38 3.38 2.74
CA ILE A 286 13.38 2.29 2.68
C ILE A 286 13.95 0.99 3.25
N ARG A 287 15.23 0.68 2.99
CA ARG A 287 15.90 -0.47 3.59
C ARG A 287 15.95 -0.35 5.09
N ARG A 288 16.40 0.79 5.64
CA ARG A 288 16.47 1.01 7.09
C ARG A 288 15.10 0.91 7.76
N VAL A 289 14.08 1.59 7.22
CA VAL A 289 12.70 1.52 7.74
C VAL A 289 12.20 0.07 7.80
N THR A 290 12.43 -0.68 6.73
CA THR A 290 11.93 -2.06 6.63
C THR A 290 12.77 -3.07 7.42
N GLU A 291 14.07 -2.86 7.59
CA GLU A 291 14.87 -3.71 8.49
C GLU A 291 14.55 -3.45 9.95
N VAL A 292 14.39 -2.19 10.37
CA VAL A 292 14.03 -1.84 11.75
C VAL A 292 12.67 -2.44 12.14
N GLY A 293 11.70 -2.42 11.23
CA GLY A 293 10.39 -3.01 11.47
C GLY A 293 10.28 -4.52 11.22
N GLY A 294 11.30 -5.15 10.62
CA GLY A 294 11.17 -6.53 10.13
C GLY A 294 10.17 -6.68 8.98
N PHE A 295 9.93 -5.59 8.23
CA PHE A 295 8.91 -5.49 7.20
C PHE A 295 9.42 -5.99 5.85
N ARG A 296 8.57 -6.71 5.11
CA ARG A 296 8.90 -7.27 3.79
C ARG A 296 7.82 -6.97 2.74
N SER A 297 6.77 -6.24 3.10
CA SER A 297 5.81 -5.69 2.17
C SER A 297 5.40 -4.31 2.67
N LEU A 298 6.15 -3.28 2.24
CA LEU A 298 5.90 -1.92 2.71
C LEU A 298 6.10 -0.89 1.61
N ASN A 299 5.22 0.09 1.60
CA ASN A 299 5.37 1.36 0.92
C ASN A 299 5.61 2.46 1.94
N VAL A 300 6.58 3.32 1.67
CA VAL A 300 6.94 4.50 2.45
C VAL A 300 6.81 5.70 1.53
N ASP A 301 5.80 6.54 1.78
CA ASP A 301 5.69 7.83 1.11
C ASP A 301 6.53 8.85 1.90
N VAL A 302 7.41 9.59 1.23
CA VAL A 302 8.48 10.41 1.84
C VAL A 302 8.48 11.80 1.22
N PHE A 303 8.50 12.86 2.04
CA PHE A 303 8.79 14.21 1.56
C PHE A 303 10.30 14.42 1.45
N GLU A 304 10.76 14.96 0.33
CA GLU A 304 12.15 15.40 0.16
C GLU A 304 12.20 16.92 0.32
N LEU A 305 13.04 17.40 1.24
CA LEU A 305 13.27 18.84 1.46
C LEU A 305 14.35 19.38 0.52
N ASP A 306 14.42 20.71 0.37
CA ASP A 306 15.41 21.37 -0.49
C ASP A 306 16.87 21.10 -0.06
N ASP A 307 17.09 20.76 1.21
CA ASP A 307 18.40 20.38 1.77
C ASP A 307 18.71 18.89 1.63
N GLY A 308 17.85 18.11 0.96
CA GLY A 308 18.00 16.68 0.73
C GLY A 308 17.55 15.79 1.89
N ARG A 309 17.05 16.36 3.01
CA ARG A 309 16.47 15.54 4.08
C ARG A 309 15.19 14.86 3.63
N LEU A 310 14.99 13.65 4.14
CA LEU A 310 13.85 12.79 3.81
C LEU A 310 12.96 12.61 5.04
N LEU A 311 11.69 13.03 4.93
CA LEU A 311 10.70 12.91 6.01
C LEU A 311 9.66 11.84 5.68
N VAL A 312 9.56 10.81 6.52
CA VAL A 312 8.57 9.74 6.39
C VAL A 312 7.16 10.29 6.65
N ASN A 313 6.29 10.26 5.64
CA ASN A 313 4.94 10.82 5.70
C ASN A 313 3.85 9.74 5.87
N GLU A 314 3.94 8.62 5.14
CA GLU A 314 2.98 7.51 5.29
C GLU A 314 3.66 6.14 5.14
N LEU A 315 3.14 5.13 5.84
CA LEU A 315 3.55 3.73 5.76
C LEU A 315 2.36 2.86 5.33
N GLN A 316 2.49 2.06 4.28
CA GLN A 316 1.38 1.24 3.77
C GLN A 316 1.85 -0.19 3.46
N ALA A 317 1.32 -1.19 4.19
CA ALA A 317 1.69 -2.59 3.99
C ALA A 317 1.31 -3.14 2.60
N LEU A 318 0.27 -2.58 1.99
CA LEU A 318 -0.30 -3.06 0.73
C LEU A 318 -0.35 -1.93 -0.31
N PRO A 319 0.80 -1.55 -0.90
CA PRO A 319 0.82 -0.59 -2.01
C PRO A 319 -0.08 -1.05 -3.16
N CYS A 320 -0.89 -0.11 -3.66
CA CYS A 320 -1.69 -0.34 -4.86
C CYS A 320 -0.81 -0.31 -6.10
N MET A 321 -0.55 -1.48 -6.68
CA MET A 321 0.19 -1.62 -7.93
C MET A 321 -0.79 -1.84 -9.07
N ILE A 322 -0.94 -0.85 -9.95
CA ILE A 322 -1.86 -0.94 -11.11
C ILE A 322 -1.13 -1.45 -12.34
N LYS A 323 0.11 -1.01 -12.54
CA LYS A 323 0.99 -1.45 -13.62
C LYS A 323 1.84 -2.63 -13.15
N PRO A 324 2.32 -3.50 -14.06
CA PRO A 324 3.24 -4.59 -13.73
C PRO A 324 4.66 -4.10 -13.34
N PHE A 325 4.85 -2.79 -13.16
CA PHE A 325 6.08 -2.16 -12.71
C PHE A 325 5.76 -0.94 -11.83
N GLN A 326 6.71 -0.57 -10.95
CA GLN A 326 6.63 0.62 -10.10
C GLN A 326 7.76 1.63 -10.35
N MET A 327 8.78 1.26 -11.12
CA MET A 327 9.96 2.08 -11.39
C MET A 327 10.38 1.88 -12.84
N VAL A 328 10.89 2.94 -13.46
CA VAL A 328 11.46 2.92 -14.81
C VAL A 328 12.75 3.73 -14.76
N LEU A 329 13.86 3.12 -15.19
CA LEU A 329 15.18 3.72 -15.24
C LEU A 329 15.69 3.70 -16.68
N ASN A 330 16.02 4.86 -17.24
CA ASN A 330 16.52 4.98 -18.62
C ASN A 330 15.64 4.27 -19.66
N GLY A 331 14.32 4.29 -19.46
CA GLY A 331 13.36 3.61 -20.34
C GLY A 331 13.23 2.10 -20.10
N TYR A 332 13.76 1.55 -19.01
CA TYR A 332 13.57 0.14 -18.65
C TYR A 332 12.81 0.00 -17.33
N PRO A 333 11.69 -0.73 -17.27
CA PRO A 333 11.10 -1.10 -16.00
C PRO A 333 12.07 -2.03 -15.24
N GLY A 334 12.04 -1.96 -13.92
CA GLY A 334 12.89 -2.83 -13.11
C GLY A 334 12.72 -2.63 -11.61
N ARG A 335 13.61 -3.27 -10.87
CA ARG A 335 13.74 -3.19 -9.42
C ARG A 335 15.20 -2.96 -9.03
N TYR A 336 15.42 -2.46 -7.83
CA TYR A 336 16.71 -2.54 -7.17
C TYR A 336 16.78 -3.78 -6.28
N LEU A 337 17.96 -4.37 -6.21
CA LEU A 337 18.39 -5.37 -5.25
C LEU A 337 19.54 -4.79 -4.43
N TYR A 338 19.63 -5.17 -3.15
CA TYR A 338 20.75 -4.77 -2.30
C TYR A 338 21.76 -5.90 -2.20
N ASP A 339 22.99 -5.65 -2.65
CA ASP A 339 24.13 -6.56 -2.48
C ASP A 339 24.88 -6.19 -1.21
N ALA A 340 24.65 -6.98 -0.16
CA ALA A 340 25.28 -6.79 1.14
C ALA A 340 26.81 -7.04 1.13
N SER A 341 27.32 -7.84 0.18
CA SER A 341 28.76 -8.13 0.11
C SER A 341 29.57 -6.94 -0.39
N GLY A 342 28.96 -6.14 -1.27
CA GLY A 342 29.58 -4.95 -1.86
C GLY A 342 29.01 -3.62 -1.36
N ASP A 343 28.11 -3.62 -0.36
CA ASP A 343 27.34 -2.45 0.11
C ASP A 343 26.79 -1.57 -1.03
N ARG A 344 26.18 -2.22 -2.04
CA ARG A 344 25.78 -1.58 -3.29
C ARG A 344 24.37 -1.97 -3.72
N TRP A 345 23.79 -1.10 -4.54
CA TRP A 345 22.48 -1.28 -5.15
C TRP A 345 22.63 -1.73 -6.60
N LEU A 346 21.97 -2.82 -6.97
CA LEU A 346 22.00 -3.40 -8.31
C LEU A 346 20.63 -3.25 -8.96
N PHE A 347 20.58 -2.74 -10.19
CA PHE A 347 19.32 -2.60 -10.93
C PHE A 347 19.07 -3.81 -11.82
N GLU A 348 17.96 -4.50 -11.59
CA GLU A 348 17.51 -5.63 -12.42
C GLU A 348 16.33 -5.18 -13.31
N LYS A 349 16.50 -5.35 -14.62
CA LYS A 349 15.46 -5.04 -15.62
C LYS A 349 14.35 -6.10 -15.58
N GLY A 350 13.10 -5.67 -15.68
CA GLY A 350 11.95 -6.57 -15.76
C GLY A 350 10.66 -5.96 -15.21
N THR A 351 9.57 -6.67 -15.41
CA THR A 351 8.33 -6.44 -14.67
C THR A 351 8.29 -7.43 -13.50
N PHE A 352 7.97 -6.89 -12.32
CA PHE A 352 8.00 -7.65 -11.06
C PHE A 352 6.73 -7.41 -10.23
N CYS A 353 5.78 -6.62 -10.73
CA CYS A 353 4.57 -6.25 -9.99
C CYS A 353 3.30 -6.94 -10.53
N GLU A 354 3.46 -8.11 -11.14
CA GLU A 354 2.38 -9.02 -11.57
C GLU A 354 1.45 -9.31 -10.39
N ASN A 355 0.17 -9.53 -10.71
CA ASN A 355 -0.88 -9.72 -9.70
C ASN A 355 -0.86 -8.66 -8.59
N LYS A 356 -0.60 -7.40 -8.94
CA LYS A 356 -0.44 -6.27 -8.01
C LYS A 356 0.69 -6.48 -6.97
N GLY A 357 1.78 -7.11 -7.39
CA GLY A 357 2.91 -7.49 -6.55
C GLY A 357 2.66 -8.71 -5.67
N SER A 358 1.58 -9.46 -5.90
CA SER A 358 1.28 -10.67 -5.11
C SER A 358 2.31 -11.77 -5.35
N ASN A 359 2.90 -11.86 -6.55
CA ASN A 359 3.95 -12.82 -6.86
C ASN A 359 5.19 -12.60 -5.96
N LEU A 360 5.64 -11.34 -5.83
CA LEU A 360 6.75 -10.99 -4.93
C LEU A 360 6.43 -11.25 -3.46
N ARG A 361 5.20 -10.98 -3.02
CA ARG A 361 4.77 -11.26 -1.63
C ARG A 361 4.75 -12.75 -1.34
N LEU A 362 4.23 -13.55 -2.27
CA LEU A 362 4.24 -15.01 -2.17
C LEU A 362 5.68 -15.54 -2.16
N GLN A 363 6.55 -15.04 -3.03
CA GLN A 363 7.97 -15.39 -3.03
C GLN A 363 8.64 -15.05 -1.68
N ALA A 364 8.41 -13.85 -1.15
CA ALA A 364 8.97 -13.42 0.13
C ALA A 364 8.50 -14.30 1.30
N LEU A 365 7.20 -14.63 1.34
CA LEU A 365 6.66 -15.54 2.34
C LEU A 365 7.31 -16.93 2.24
N LEU A 366 7.39 -17.49 1.03
CA LEU A 366 7.98 -18.81 0.81
C LEU A 366 9.47 -18.84 1.16
N ALA A 367 10.22 -17.79 0.83
CA ALA A 367 11.62 -17.65 1.22
C ALA A 367 11.79 -17.66 2.75
N GLY A 368 10.89 -16.97 3.47
CA GLY A 368 10.85 -17.01 4.94
C GLY A 368 10.51 -18.40 5.52
N LEU A 369 9.81 -19.24 4.76
CA LEU A 369 9.55 -20.64 5.07
C LEU A 369 10.65 -21.61 4.59
N GLY A 370 11.73 -21.10 3.99
CA GLY A 370 12.84 -21.92 3.48
C GLY A 370 12.63 -22.49 2.07
N HIS A 371 11.60 -22.06 1.36
CA HIS A 371 11.32 -22.49 -0.01
C HIS A 371 11.73 -21.41 -1.02
N ARG A 372 12.51 -21.81 -2.04
CA ARG A 372 12.84 -20.93 -3.17
C ARG A 372 11.92 -21.24 -4.34
N VAL A 373 11.30 -20.20 -4.87
CA VAL A 373 10.47 -20.26 -6.06
C VAL A 373 10.88 -19.18 -7.03
N GLU A 374 10.95 -19.54 -8.31
CA GLU A 374 11.12 -18.57 -9.37
C GLU A 374 9.81 -17.82 -9.59
N ILE A 375 9.93 -16.51 -9.80
CA ILE A 375 8.80 -15.72 -10.27
C ILE A 375 8.79 -15.84 -11.79
N PRO A 376 7.65 -16.19 -12.42
CA PRO A 376 7.49 -16.06 -13.85
C PRO A 376 7.84 -14.63 -14.27
N ARG A 377 8.99 -14.44 -14.92
CA ARG A 377 9.43 -13.12 -15.38
C ARG A 377 8.47 -12.68 -16.48
N GLY A 378 7.80 -11.55 -16.28
CA GLY A 378 7.14 -10.87 -17.38
C GLY A 378 8.18 -10.32 -18.35
N SER A 379 7.88 -10.33 -19.65
CA SER A 379 8.74 -9.61 -20.61
C SER A 379 8.49 -8.11 -20.46
N TRP A 380 9.57 -7.33 -20.35
CA TRP A 380 9.51 -5.87 -20.42
C TRP A 380 9.40 -5.39 -21.88
N GLU A 381 9.64 -6.26 -22.86
CA GLU A 381 9.51 -5.95 -24.28
C GLU A 381 8.04 -5.65 -24.60
N GLY A 382 7.76 -4.42 -25.06
CA GLY A 382 6.40 -3.93 -25.32
C GLY A 382 5.70 -3.29 -24.11
N VAL A 383 6.29 -3.32 -22.91
CA VAL A 383 5.76 -2.61 -21.73
C VAL A 383 6.07 -1.11 -21.79
N LEU A 384 7.18 -0.75 -22.42
CA LEU A 384 7.52 0.64 -22.71
C LEU A 384 6.91 1.03 -24.06
N THR A 385 5.84 1.81 -24.03
CA THR A 385 5.42 2.56 -25.23
C THR A 385 6.30 3.80 -25.37
N GLU A 386 6.52 4.27 -26.60
CA GLU A 386 7.24 5.53 -26.83
C GLU A 386 6.59 6.67 -26.03
N GLU A 387 5.25 6.64 -25.90
CA GLU A 387 4.48 7.57 -25.06
C GLU A 387 4.90 7.55 -23.57
N ILE A 388 5.11 6.38 -22.96
CA ILE A 388 5.55 6.29 -21.55
C ILE A 388 6.96 6.87 -21.39
N ARG A 389 7.82 6.65 -22.40
CA ARG A 389 9.19 7.17 -22.42
C ARG A 389 9.20 8.69 -22.59
N GLU A 390 8.49 9.20 -23.59
CA GLU A 390 8.37 10.63 -23.87
C GLU A 390 7.69 11.39 -22.74
N GLU A 391 6.62 10.85 -22.15
CA GLU A 391 5.95 11.44 -20.97
C GLU A 391 6.94 11.56 -19.80
N SER A 392 7.74 10.52 -19.58
CA SER A 392 8.78 10.51 -18.54
C SER A 392 9.84 11.58 -18.78
N ILE A 393 10.37 11.67 -20.00
CA ILE A 393 11.42 12.64 -20.38
C ILE A 393 10.86 14.07 -20.34
N ARG A 394 9.65 14.29 -20.85
CA ARG A 394 8.98 15.60 -20.84
C ARG A 394 8.76 16.09 -19.42
N ARG A 395 8.16 15.26 -18.55
CA ARG A 395 7.96 15.63 -17.14
C ARG A 395 9.27 15.89 -16.42
N TYR A 396 10.33 15.15 -16.74
CA TYR A 396 11.66 15.43 -16.21
C TYR A 396 12.18 16.82 -16.62
N LYS A 397 12.05 17.18 -17.90
CA LYS A 397 12.49 18.49 -18.41
C LYS A 397 11.67 19.65 -17.81
N GLU A 398 10.35 19.46 -17.71
CA GLU A 398 9.45 20.41 -17.03
C GLU A 398 9.82 20.58 -15.54
N TYR A 399 10.29 19.52 -14.90
CA TYR A 399 10.61 19.48 -13.48
C TYR A 399 12.00 20.02 -13.12
N SER A 400 13.01 19.76 -13.95
CA SER A 400 14.42 20.11 -13.68
C SER A 400 14.80 21.55 -14.04
N GLY A 401 13.90 22.33 -14.68
CA GLY A 401 14.19 23.71 -15.08
C GLY A 401 15.45 23.85 -15.93
N GLU A 402 15.64 22.92 -16.90
CA GLU A 402 16.86 22.79 -17.72
C GLU A 402 18.17 22.58 -16.93
N ARG A 403 18.13 22.26 -15.62
CA ARG A 403 19.35 21.83 -14.90
C ARG A 403 19.73 20.41 -15.29
N SER A 404 20.61 20.36 -16.29
CA SER A 404 21.53 19.29 -16.70
C SER A 404 20.97 17.87 -16.69
N PHE A 405 20.44 17.45 -17.85
CA PHE A 405 20.46 16.05 -18.28
C PHE A 405 21.89 15.49 -18.33
N GLU A 406 22.90 16.37 -18.39
CA GLU A 406 24.33 16.03 -18.56
C GLU A 406 25.06 15.63 -17.27
N LYS A 407 24.49 15.85 -16.06
CA LYS A 407 25.08 15.33 -14.81
C LYS A 407 24.69 13.88 -14.48
N MET A 408 24.01 13.19 -15.41
CA MET A 408 23.64 11.78 -15.27
C MET A 408 24.71 10.79 -15.78
N SER A 409 25.95 11.23 -16.05
CA SER A 409 27.07 10.33 -16.40
C SER A 409 28.03 10.01 -15.25
N GLU A 410 27.86 10.56 -14.03
CA GLU A 410 28.89 10.48 -12.98
C GLU A 410 28.45 9.86 -11.63
N ALA A 411 27.31 9.17 -11.54
CA ALA A 411 27.02 8.31 -10.38
C ALA A 411 27.03 6.84 -10.83
N PRO A 412 27.93 5.97 -10.31
CA PRO A 412 28.01 4.59 -10.74
C PRO A 412 26.87 3.80 -10.11
N VAL A 413 25.69 3.84 -10.74
CA VAL A 413 24.73 2.74 -10.60
C VAL A 413 25.18 1.71 -11.62
N HIS A 414 25.88 0.68 -11.17
CA HIS A 414 26.26 -0.44 -12.03
C HIS A 414 24.97 -1.09 -12.56
N VAL A 415 24.60 -0.72 -13.78
CA VAL A 415 23.67 -1.47 -14.61
C VAL A 415 24.47 -2.65 -15.13
N GLU A 416 24.58 -3.72 -14.34
CA GLU A 416 25.06 -4.97 -14.91
C GLU A 416 23.99 -5.47 -15.90
N SER A 417 24.36 -5.44 -17.18
CA SER A 417 23.63 -6.15 -18.20
C SER A 417 23.74 -7.64 -17.91
N GLN A 418 22.58 -8.27 -17.69
CA GLN A 418 22.34 -9.70 -17.75
C GLN A 418 22.93 -10.54 -16.61
N VAL A 419 22.02 -10.97 -15.71
CA VAL A 419 21.95 -12.37 -15.24
C VAL A 419 20.50 -12.86 -15.29
#